data_AF-A0A1Y2AVZ1-F1
#
_entry.id   AF-A0A1Y2AVZ1-F1
#
_cell.length_a   1.000
_cell.length_b   1.000
_cell.length_c   1.000
_cell.angle_alpha   90.00
_cell.angle_beta   90.00
_cell.angle_gamma   90.00
#
_symmetry.space_group_name_H-M   'P 1'
#
loop_
_entity.id
_entity.type
_entity.pdbx_description
1 polymer ?
#
loop_
_entity_poly.entity_id
_entity_poly.type
_entity_poly.pdbx_seq_one_letter_code
_entity_poly.pdbx_strand_id
1 'polypeptide(L)'
;MGIRIFLKTIILLIASISNLVHAGTDCSESNSGKYLFKCTNASSCSEITEVGYYLNQKESNEPSNELFKCKSEGNCSLITESPVESNETTFYLDGASSTTDKKYNKLIKCKGKNVQLQSRGASSNGGSNNNEFNCEKIDNSASNTSIDHYISMEDDKDNLITCTVQGCYLEDNISGYFINTNSGGSEGRIIVCEKDEGYCDIAEDDNICYGAGDVIVKTEKDGSKKAYLCTSDSEDEKDIIEIQSNTENIKYISITMNNPDDDEDDEDNFLGVSDGSKICIKIGEGSVIPVDDKYCPKECDVTTGTNCVENSYYLVHKKTLNIITNGYGFLYFCKTEKDCTQITETGYYIIDKDTVYFCSNTSCRKDNTVDECDNNGLGRIVYKDNKLSICLNGVTAVDIVKSNNGNYMVTGSGTDSNSDNGSGNSEEDILFASKGKFAIITIKDQIITLNSKYNNNMKYVYVNSSGNQKVMEKGNTCPKNGSLISDVLEFECNRGICTEVN
;
A
#
# COMPACT_ATOMS: atom_id res chain seq x y z
N MET A 1 -62.71 -17.84 39.79
CA MET A 1 -62.89 -16.55 39.11
C MET A 1 -62.32 -15.45 40.00
N GLY A 2 -61.08 -15.04 39.74
CA GLY A 2 -60.39 -13.99 40.51
C GLY A 2 -59.61 -13.14 39.52
N ILE A 3 -60.16 -12.00 39.17
CA ILE A 3 -59.60 -11.05 38.22
C ILE A 3 -58.49 -10.27 38.94
N ARG A 4 -57.23 -10.69 38.75
CA ARG A 4 -56.03 -9.87 39.02
C ARG A 4 -55.76 -9.05 37.76
N ILE A 5 -56.40 -7.88 37.66
CA ILE A 5 -56.02 -6.86 36.69
C ILE A 5 -54.78 -6.15 37.23
N PHE A 6 -53.75 -6.18 36.39
CA PHE A 6 -52.45 -5.53 36.57
C PHE A 6 -52.60 -4.04 36.92
N LEU A 7 -52.28 -3.70 38.16
CA LEU A 7 -52.19 -2.33 38.67
C LEU A 7 -50.74 -1.81 38.45
N LYS A 8 -50.29 -1.76 37.18
CA LYS A 8 -48.94 -1.25 36.82
C LYS A 8 -48.96 -0.06 35.86
N THR A 9 -50.12 0.48 35.50
CA THR A 9 -50.26 1.46 34.40
C THR A 9 -50.71 2.86 34.83
N ILE A 10 -50.93 3.13 36.12
CA ILE A 10 -51.42 4.46 36.56
C ILE A 10 -50.71 4.88 37.85
N ILE A 11 -49.38 5.05 37.77
CA ILE A 11 -48.62 5.94 38.65
C ILE A 11 -47.71 6.79 37.75
N LEU A 12 -48.30 7.45 36.75
CA LEU A 12 -47.81 8.74 36.28
C LEU A 12 -48.67 9.78 37.00
N LEU A 13 -48.38 9.96 38.29
CA LEU A 13 -48.99 11.02 39.07
C LEU A 13 -48.37 12.33 38.57
N ILE A 14 -49.25 13.21 38.10
CA ILE A 14 -49.05 14.60 37.71
C ILE A 14 -48.59 15.41 38.93
N ALA A 15 -47.43 15.08 39.48
CA ALA A 15 -46.79 15.78 40.57
C ALA A 15 -45.58 16.53 40.00
N SER A 16 -45.82 17.79 39.62
CA SER A 16 -44.82 18.87 39.56
C SER A 16 -43.60 18.69 38.65
N ILE A 17 -43.80 18.24 37.40
CA ILE A 17 -42.86 18.54 36.29
C ILE A 17 -43.09 19.98 35.75
N SER A 18 -44.15 20.65 36.21
CA SER A 18 -44.66 21.91 35.65
C SER A 18 -43.77 23.17 35.82
N ASN A 19 -42.57 23.08 36.39
CA ASN A 19 -41.70 24.26 36.55
C ASN A 19 -40.25 24.12 36.05
N LEU A 20 -39.86 23.00 35.42
CA LEU A 20 -38.46 22.87 34.92
C LEU A 20 -38.28 22.24 33.53
N VAL A 21 -39.34 21.80 32.84
CA VAL A 21 -39.21 21.41 31.44
C VAL A 21 -39.41 22.66 30.58
N HIS A 22 -38.31 23.32 30.24
CA HIS A 22 -38.33 24.34 29.21
C HIS A 22 -38.64 23.64 27.88
N ALA A 23 -39.69 24.09 27.18
CA ALA A 23 -39.98 23.60 25.85
C ALA A 23 -38.75 23.84 24.95
N GLY A 24 -38.20 22.76 24.38
CA GLY A 24 -37.03 22.80 23.50
C GLY A 24 -35.83 21.98 23.97
N THR A 25 -35.77 21.55 25.23
CA THR A 25 -34.63 20.75 25.72
C THR A 25 -34.73 19.29 25.33
N ASP A 26 -33.68 18.77 24.66
CA ASP A 26 -33.62 17.37 24.21
C ASP A 26 -33.65 16.35 25.37
N CYS A 27 -33.24 16.75 26.59
CA CYS A 27 -33.17 15.88 27.76
C CYS A 27 -33.49 16.63 29.06
N SER A 28 -34.27 16.06 29.98
CA SER A 28 -34.41 16.59 31.36
C SER A 28 -34.22 15.50 32.41
N GLU A 29 -33.39 15.76 33.42
CA GLU A 29 -33.12 14.84 34.53
C GLU A 29 -34.29 14.84 35.54
N SER A 30 -34.72 13.66 35.99
CA SER A 30 -35.64 13.58 37.13
C SER A 30 -34.96 14.09 38.41
N ASN A 31 -35.73 14.57 39.40
CA ASN A 31 -35.21 14.96 40.72
C ASN A 31 -34.40 13.87 41.47
N SER A 32 -34.41 12.63 40.97
CA SER A 32 -33.64 11.51 41.53
C SER A 32 -32.28 11.27 40.86
N GLY A 33 -31.98 11.95 39.76
CA GLY A 33 -30.74 11.78 38.99
C GLY A 33 -30.59 10.44 38.27
N LYS A 34 -31.69 9.69 38.08
CA LYS A 34 -31.65 8.32 37.51
C LYS A 34 -32.23 8.21 36.11
N TYR A 35 -33.23 9.02 35.81
CA TYR A 35 -34.01 8.94 34.59
C TYR A 35 -33.79 10.17 33.72
N LEU A 36 -33.56 9.92 32.44
CA LEU A 36 -33.45 10.94 31.40
C LEU A 36 -34.71 10.88 30.53
N PHE A 37 -35.33 12.01 30.26
CA PHE A 37 -36.54 12.10 29.45
C PHE A 37 -36.30 12.93 28.19
N LYS A 38 -36.70 12.42 27.02
CA LYS A 38 -36.75 13.15 25.76
C LYS A 38 -38.13 13.77 25.58
N CYS A 39 -38.20 15.09 25.46
CA CYS A 39 -39.47 15.81 25.33
C CYS A 39 -39.64 16.39 23.93
N THR A 40 -40.72 16.02 23.23
CA THR A 40 -41.07 16.64 21.93
C THR A 40 -41.80 17.97 22.10
N ASN A 41 -42.46 18.15 23.25
CA ASN A 41 -43.08 19.38 23.69
C ASN A 41 -43.27 19.31 25.22
N ALA A 42 -43.72 20.42 25.83
CA ALA A 42 -43.93 20.53 27.28
C ALA A 42 -44.91 19.47 27.88
N SER A 43 -45.71 18.81 27.05
CA SER A 43 -46.70 17.80 27.47
C SER A 43 -46.40 16.37 27.01
N SER A 44 -45.33 16.15 26.24
CA SER A 44 -45.01 14.86 25.65
C SER A 44 -43.53 14.56 25.82
N CYS A 45 -43.24 13.83 26.90
CA CYS A 45 -41.92 13.31 27.20
C CYS A 45 -41.96 11.78 27.26
N SER A 46 -40.94 11.14 26.70
CA SER A 46 -40.70 9.71 26.83
C SER A 46 -39.41 9.49 27.60
N GLU A 47 -39.42 8.50 28.49
CA GLU A 47 -38.19 8.05 29.14
C GLU A 47 -37.23 7.50 28.10
N ILE A 48 -35.95 7.85 28.24
CA ILE A 48 -34.86 7.29 27.45
C ILE A 48 -34.41 6.01 28.15
N THR A 49 -34.63 4.88 27.50
CA THR A 49 -34.24 3.56 28.01
C THR A 49 -33.02 2.99 27.29
N GLU A 50 -32.58 3.64 26.22
CA GLU A 50 -31.52 3.20 25.34
C GLU A 50 -30.15 3.58 25.91
N VAL A 51 -29.19 2.66 25.83
CA VAL A 51 -27.79 2.89 26.22
C VAL A 51 -27.16 3.86 25.22
N GLY A 52 -26.41 4.84 25.71
CA GLY A 52 -25.71 5.80 24.85
C GLY A 52 -25.44 7.14 25.51
N TYR A 53 -24.98 8.09 24.70
CA TYR A 53 -24.71 9.46 25.12
C TYR A 53 -25.79 10.40 24.62
N TYR A 54 -26.17 11.37 25.45
CA TYR A 54 -27.26 12.29 25.17
C TYR A 54 -26.86 13.70 25.55
N LEU A 55 -26.96 14.62 24.60
CA LEU A 55 -26.67 16.02 24.84
C LEU A 55 -27.95 16.78 25.18
N ASN A 56 -27.98 17.45 26.34
CA ASN A 56 -29.09 18.33 26.69
C ASN A 56 -28.93 19.68 25.98
N GLN A 57 -29.41 19.78 24.75
CA GLN A 57 -29.43 21.04 24.00
C GLN A 57 -30.79 21.70 24.10
N LYS A 58 -30.80 23.03 24.25
CA LYS A 58 -32.01 23.86 24.24
C LYS A 58 -32.52 24.14 22.82
N GLU A 59 -31.60 24.23 21.86
CA GLU A 59 -31.88 24.38 20.44
C GLU A 59 -30.91 23.49 19.65
N SER A 60 -31.36 22.99 18.49
CA SER A 60 -30.52 22.17 17.61
C SER A 60 -29.27 22.96 17.21
N ASN A 61 -28.09 22.39 17.48
CA ASN A 61 -26.77 22.93 17.16
C ASN A 61 -26.26 24.05 18.08
N GLU A 62 -26.92 24.35 19.20
CA GLU A 62 -26.29 25.16 20.26
C GLU A 62 -25.35 24.28 21.10
N PRO A 63 -24.11 24.72 21.39
CA PRO A 63 -23.23 24.00 22.28
C PRO A 63 -23.90 23.87 23.66
N SER A 64 -23.75 22.72 24.28
CA SER A 64 -24.23 22.44 25.63
C SER A 64 -23.12 21.87 26.47
N ASN A 65 -23.18 22.17 27.76
CA ASN A 65 -22.23 21.69 28.77
C ASN A 65 -22.74 20.46 29.50
N GLU A 66 -23.93 19.96 29.13
CA GLU A 66 -24.62 18.89 29.82
C GLU A 66 -24.71 17.65 28.94
N LEU A 67 -23.68 16.81 29.02
CA LEU A 67 -23.63 15.50 28.37
C LEU A 67 -24.02 14.42 29.38
N PHE A 68 -24.96 13.55 29.03
CA PHE A 68 -25.40 12.43 29.85
C PHE A 68 -24.94 11.10 29.24
N LYS A 69 -24.48 10.16 30.07
CA LYS A 69 -24.23 8.76 29.69
C LYS A 69 -25.28 7.87 30.32
N CYS A 70 -26.04 7.12 29.53
CA CYS A 70 -26.98 6.11 30.00
C CYS A 70 -26.37 4.72 29.81
N LYS A 71 -26.16 3.98 30.92
CA LYS A 71 -25.60 2.61 30.90
C LYS A 71 -26.68 1.53 30.81
N SER A 72 -27.90 1.83 31.26
CA SER A 72 -29.08 0.96 31.19
C SER A 72 -30.36 1.77 31.44
N GLU A 73 -31.54 1.15 31.28
CA GLU A 73 -32.82 1.73 31.69
C GLU A 73 -32.74 2.25 33.15
N GLY A 74 -33.09 3.53 33.35
CA GLY A 74 -33.04 4.19 34.66
C GLY A 74 -31.64 4.36 35.27
N ASN A 75 -30.57 4.29 34.46
CA ASN A 75 -29.19 4.50 34.91
C ASN A 75 -28.46 5.45 33.96
N CYS A 76 -28.84 6.73 34.03
CA CYS A 76 -28.18 7.82 33.34
C CYS A 76 -27.44 8.72 34.33
N SER A 77 -26.24 9.16 33.98
CA SER A 77 -25.44 10.08 34.79
C SER A 77 -24.95 11.24 33.94
N LEU A 78 -24.99 12.46 34.50
CA LEU A 78 -24.34 13.63 33.93
C LEU A 78 -22.82 13.42 33.95
N ILE A 79 -22.18 13.62 32.80
CA ILE A 79 -20.73 13.67 32.66
C ILE A 79 -20.30 15.09 33.02
N THR A 80 -19.69 15.24 34.20
CA THR A 80 -19.26 16.54 34.72
C THR A 80 -17.79 16.84 34.51
N GLU A 81 -17.02 15.82 34.13
CA GLU A 81 -15.58 15.90 33.90
C GLU A 81 -15.29 15.43 32.47
N SER A 82 -14.42 16.15 31.76
CA SER A 82 -13.92 15.66 30.49
C SER A 82 -13.06 14.44 30.80
N PRO A 83 -13.27 13.27 30.17
CA PRO A 83 -12.39 12.13 30.37
C PRO A 83 -10.96 12.41 29.87
N VAL A 84 -10.76 13.48 29.11
CA VAL A 84 -9.49 13.80 28.47
C VAL A 84 -8.76 14.91 29.24
N GLU A 85 -7.50 14.64 29.61
CA GLU A 85 -6.64 15.61 30.33
C GLU A 85 -6.11 16.74 29.44
N SER A 86 -6.32 16.67 28.13
CA SER A 86 -5.70 17.53 27.11
C SER A 86 -6.73 18.43 26.39
N ASN A 87 -6.27 19.31 25.49
CA ASN A 87 -7.14 20.11 24.60
C ASN A 87 -7.79 19.27 23.49
N GLU A 88 -7.89 17.96 23.68
CA GLU A 88 -8.37 17.06 22.66
C GLU A 88 -9.88 17.11 22.56
N THR A 89 -10.32 16.66 21.40
CA THR A 89 -11.73 16.62 21.06
C THR A 89 -12.13 15.16 21.00
N THR A 90 -13.10 14.79 21.82
CA THR A 90 -13.63 13.44 21.92
C THR A 90 -14.98 13.35 21.21
N PHE A 91 -15.35 12.13 20.81
CA PHE A 91 -16.60 11.83 20.14
C PHE A 91 -17.40 10.77 20.84
N TYR A 92 -18.70 10.94 20.77
CA TYR A 92 -19.66 9.97 21.25
C TYR A 92 -20.74 9.75 20.21
N LEU A 93 -21.33 8.55 20.18
CA LEU A 93 -22.52 8.28 19.39
C LEU A 93 -23.74 8.94 20.06
N ASP A 94 -24.48 9.78 19.32
CA ASP A 94 -25.70 10.42 19.86
C ASP A 94 -26.80 9.38 20.00
N GLY A 95 -27.07 8.91 21.22
CA GLY A 95 -28.09 7.93 21.55
C GLY A 95 -29.47 8.30 21.00
N ALA A 96 -29.79 9.60 20.97
CA ALA A 96 -31.05 10.10 20.44
C ALA A 96 -31.20 9.95 18.92
N SER A 97 -30.12 9.63 18.21
CA SER A 97 -30.03 9.44 16.75
C SER A 97 -29.92 7.97 16.33
N SER A 98 -30.03 7.04 17.29
CA SER A 98 -29.95 5.60 17.05
C SER A 98 -31.02 5.11 16.07
N THR A 99 -30.66 4.12 15.27
CA THR A 99 -31.51 3.42 14.30
C THR A 99 -31.67 1.95 14.72
N THR A 100 -32.54 1.21 14.04
CA THR A 100 -32.85 -0.19 14.37
C THR A 100 -31.65 -1.13 14.31
N ASP A 101 -30.59 -0.75 13.59
CA ASP A 101 -29.41 -1.59 13.35
C ASP A 101 -28.21 -1.18 14.22
N LYS A 102 -28.45 -0.48 15.34
CA LYS A 102 -27.42 0.10 16.22
C LYS A 102 -26.45 1.04 15.49
N LYS A 103 -26.92 1.68 14.42
CA LYS A 103 -26.22 2.79 13.75
C LYS A 103 -26.79 4.12 14.21
N TYR A 104 -25.96 5.14 14.22
CA TYR A 104 -26.29 6.47 14.71
C TYR A 104 -26.09 7.49 13.60
N ASN A 105 -27.08 8.33 13.37
CA ASN A 105 -27.01 9.33 12.29
C ASN A 105 -26.20 10.57 12.69
N LYS A 106 -25.95 10.75 13.99
CA LYS A 106 -25.22 11.89 14.54
C LYS A 106 -24.17 11.46 15.56
N LEU A 107 -23.16 12.29 15.69
CA LEU A 107 -22.17 12.22 16.75
C LEU A 107 -22.35 13.41 17.70
N ILE A 108 -21.83 13.26 18.91
CA ILE A 108 -21.63 14.35 19.87
C ILE A 108 -20.14 14.61 19.91
N LYS A 109 -19.74 15.81 19.51
CA LYS A 109 -18.36 16.28 19.52
C LYS A 109 -18.15 17.14 20.76
N CYS A 110 -17.23 16.77 21.63
CA CYS A 110 -16.95 17.51 22.86
C CYS A 110 -15.53 18.06 22.87
N LYS A 111 -15.40 19.34 23.24
CA LYS A 111 -14.13 20.03 23.46
C LYS A 111 -14.10 20.54 24.89
N GLY A 112 -13.03 20.27 25.63
CA GLY A 112 -12.90 20.84 26.96
C GLY A 112 -11.56 20.50 27.60
N LYS A 113 -11.05 21.43 28.41
CA LYS A 113 -9.99 21.15 29.37
C LYS A 113 -10.62 20.56 30.62
N ASN A 114 -9.92 19.64 31.27
CA ASN A 114 -10.32 19.13 32.57
C ASN A 114 -10.55 20.30 33.55
N VAL A 115 -11.82 20.54 33.91
CA VAL A 115 -12.17 21.51 34.95
C VAL A 115 -11.95 20.77 36.26
N GLN A 116 -10.81 20.99 36.91
CA GLN A 116 -10.65 20.50 38.27
C GLN A 116 -11.85 20.97 39.10
N LEU A 117 -12.66 20.02 39.57
CA LEU A 117 -13.78 20.28 40.45
C LEU A 117 -13.27 21.08 41.65
N GLN A 118 -13.45 22.41 41.62
CA GLN A 118 -13.46 23.16 42.85
C GLN A 118 -14.68 22.67 43.62
N SER A 119 -14.43 21.76 44.55
CA SER A 119 -15.40 21.25 45.51
C SER A 119 -16.35 22.38 45.94
N ARG A 120 -17.65 22.11 45.85
CA ARG A 120 -18.80 23.03 46.04
C ARG A 120 -18.88 23.72 47.43
N GLY A 121 -17.77 23.87 48.16
CA GLY A 121 -17.71 24.28 49.56
C GLY A 121 -17.18 25.69 49.87
N ALA A 122 -16.60 26.44 48.92
CA ALA A 122 -16.00 27.75 49.23
C ALA A 122 -16.50 28.86 48.30
N SER A 123 -17.48 29.62 48.80
CA SER A 123 -17.92 30.89 48.22
C SER A 123 -16.75 31.89 48.23
N SER A 124 -16.07 32.04 47.09
CA SER A 124 -15.12 33.14 46.88
C SER A 124 -15.45 33.85 45.57
N ASN A 125 -15.73 35.14 45.68
CA ASN A 125 -16.07 36.06 44.59
C ASN A 125 -14.84 36.35 43.70
N GLY A 126 -14.36 35.34 42.97
CA GLY A 126 -13.37 35.50 41.92
C GLY A 126 -13.96 35.03 40.60
N GLY A 127 -14.01 35.91 39.60
CA GLY A 127 -14.44 35.59 38.24
C GLY A 127 -13.56 34.52 37.62
N SER A 128 -13.87 33.26 37.89
CA SER A 128 -13.29 32.10 37.24
C SER A 128 -13.87 32.04 35.84
N ASN A 129 -13.04 32.28 34.84
CA ASN A 129 -13.32 31.84 33.48
C ASN A 129 -13.32 30.31 33.52
N ASN A 130 -14.47 29.73 33.84
CA ASN A 130 -14.68 28.29 33.80
C ASN A 130 -14.38 27.86 32.36
N ASN A 131 -13.27 27.14 32.16
CA ASN A 131 -12.98 26.52 30.87
C ASN A 131 -14.13 25.57 30.58
N GLU A 132 -14.98 25.97 29.66
CA GLU A 132 -16.29 25.36 29.45
C GLU A 132 -16.12 24.07 28.65
N PHE A 133 -16.51 22.94 29.24
CA PHE A 133 -16.68 21.68 28.53
C PHE A 133 -17.87 21.86 27.58
N ASN A 134 -17.58 22.01 26.29
CA ASN A 134 -18.56 22.35 25.27
C ASN A 134 -18.75 21.15 24.34
N CYS A 135 -19.97 20.63 24.30
CA CYS A 135 -20.37 19.57 23.39
C CYS A 135 -21.37 20.09 22.35
N GLU A 136 -21.25 19.63 21.12
CA GLU A 136 -22.18 19.93 20.03
C GLU A 136 -22.55 18.64 19.28
N LYS A 137 -23.79 18.56 18.79
CA LYS A 137 -24.17 17.52 17.84
C LYS A 137 -23.60 17.86 16.47
N ILE A 138 -22.98 16.88 15.83
CA ILE A 138 -22.56 16.97 14.44
C ILE A 138 -23.26 15.87 13.64
N ASP A 139 -23.61 16.20 12.40
CA ASP A 139 -24.14 15.21 11.48
C ASP A 139 -23.00 14.33 10.96
N ASN A 140 -23.33 13.08 10.63
CA ASN A 140 -22.40 12.19 9.96
C ASN A 140 -21.95 12.77 8.60
N SER A 141 -20.65 13.04 8.47
CA SER A 141 -20.03 13.60 7.25
C SER A 141 -19.64 12.56 6.21
N ALA A 142 -19.73 11.27 6.52
CA ALA A 142 -19.31 10.21 5.62
C ALA A 142 -20.11 10.20 4.32
N SER A 143 -19.45 9.87 3.22
CA SER A 143 -20.03 9.87 1.87
C SER A 143 -19.94 8.48 1.24
N ASN A 144 -20.59 8.26 0.09
CA ASN A 144 -20.48 6.95 -0.61
C ASN A 144 -19.03 6.65 -1.01
N THR A 145 -18.21 7.69 -1.07
CA THR A 145 -16.82 7.66 -1.50
C THR A 145 -15.84 7.84 -0.35
N SER A 146 -16.28 8.05 0.90
CA SER A 146 -15.39 8.29 2.05
C SER A 146 -15.94 7.70 3.34
N ILE A 147 -15.04 7.10 4.11
CA ILE A 147 -15.30 6.63 5.48
C ILE A 147 -14.58 7.56 6.45
N ASP A 148 -15.26 7.92 7.52
CA ASP A 148 -14.72 8.78 8.57
C ASP A 148 -14.49 7.94 9.84
N HIS A 149 -13.36 8.16 10.49
CA HIS A 149 -12.98 7.49 11.73
C HIS A 149 -12.73 8.50 12.85
N TYR A 150 -13.20 8.15 14.05
CA TYR A 150 -13.06 8.97 15.26
C TYR A 150 -12.71 8.09 16.46
N ILE A 151 -11.96 8.64 17.40
CA ILE A 151 -11.73 8.00 18.70
C ILE A 151 -12.77 8.49 19.71
N SER A 152 -13.35 7.54 20.43
CA SER A 152 -14.27 7.75 21.54
C SER A 152 -13.55 7.44 22.84
N MET A 153 -13.24 8.49 23.60
CA MET A 153 -12.57 8.34 24.90
C MET A 153 -13.60 8.03 25.99
N GLU A 154 -13.52 6.81 26.56
CA GLU A 154 -14.35 6.40 27.69
C GLU A 154 -13.49 6.00 28.89
N ASP A 155 -14.05 6.11 30.11
CA ASP A 155 -13.35 5.89 31.38
C ASP A 155 -12.52 4.60 31.48
N ASP A 156 -12.95 3.53 30.81
CA ASP A 156 -12.34 2.20 30.92
C ASP A 156 -11.54 1.80 29.67
N LYS A 157 -11.95 2.26 28.48
CA LYS A 157 -11.39 1.89 27.18
C LYS A 157 -11.76 2.92 26.11
N ASP A 158 -10.77 3.30 25.32
CA ASP A 158 -10.96 4.08 24.12
C ASP A 158 -11.41 3.19 22.97
N ASN A 159 -12.42 3.65 22.24
CA ASN A 159 -13.05 2.87 21.17
C ASN A 159 -12.97 3.61 19.84
N LEU A 160 -12.95 2.85 18.74
CA LEU A 160 -13.06 3.39 17.39
C LEU A 160 -14.53 3.55 16.99
N ILE A 161 -14.89 4.76 16.57
CA ILE A 161 -16.15 5.04 15.87
C ILE A 161 -15.86 5.10 14.38
N THR A 162 -16.57 4.27 13.61
CA THR A 162 -16.56 4.32 12.14
C THR A 162 -17.89 4.88 11.63
N CYS A 163 -17.81 5.85 10.73
CA CYS A 163 -18.96 6.47 10.09
C CYS A 163 -18.98 6.16 8.59
N THR A 164 -20.11 5.66 8.12
CA THR A 164 -20.41 5.38 6.70
C THR A 164 -21.68 6.14 6.30
N VAL A 165 -22.06 6.15 5.03
CA VAL A 165 -23.36 6.73 4.61
C VAL A 165 -24.59 6.15 5.30
N GLN A 166 -24.47 4.96 5.90
CA GLN A 166 -25.57 4.31 6.61
C GLN A 166 -25.65 4.72 8.10
N GLY A 167 -24.73 5.57 8.56
CA GLY A 167 -24.58 5.97 9.95
C GLY A 167 -23.24 5.54 10.54
N CYS A 168 -23.06 5.95 11.79
CA CYS A 168 -21.89 5.69 12.62
C CYS A 168 -22.13 4.54 13.58
N TYR A 169 -21.08 3.80 13.94
CA TYR A 169 -21.13 2.68 14.88
C TYR A 169 -19.77 2.50 15.57
N LEU A 170 -19.76 1.80 16.71
CA LEU A 170 -18.53 1.39 17.40
C LEU A 170 -17.97 0.14 16.72
N GLU A 171 -16.68 0.15 16.39
CA GLU A 171 -15.96 -1.03 15.94
C GLU A 171 -15.50 -1.85 17.14
N ASP A 172 -15.89 -3.12 17.17
CA ASP A 172 -15.52 -4.05 18.23
C ASP A 172 -14.40 -5.00 17.77
N ASN A 173 -13.36 -5.18 18.59
CA ASN A 173 -12.25 -6.13 18.35
C ASN A 173 -11.51 -5.94 17.02
N ILE A 174 -11.39 -4.70 16.56
CA ILE A 174 -10.62 -4.35 15.38
C ILE A 174 -9.16 -4.09 15.76
N SER A 175 -8.25 -4.44 14.86
CA SER A 175 -6.84 -4.03 14.94
C SER A 175 -6.46 -3.37 13.63
N GLY A 176 -5.74 -2.25 13.73
CA GLY A 176 -5.27 -1.50 12.58
C GLY A 176 -4.96 -0.04 12.91
N TYR A 177 -4.64 0.70 11.87
CA TYR A 177 -4.41 2.14 11.91
C TYR A 177 -5.53 2.85 11.16
N PHE A 178 -6.01 3.98 11.68
CA PHE A 178 -7.15 4.72 11.12
C PHE A 178 -6.88 6.23 11.12
N ILE A 179 -7.25 6.92 10.05
CA ILE A 179 -7.10 8.37 9.94
C ILE A 179 -8.17 9.05 10.79
N ASN A 180 -7.76 9.79 11.82
CA ASN A 180 -8.67 10.54 12.66
C ASN A 180 -9.22 11.78 11.92
N THR A 181 -10.50 11.73 11.57
CA THR A 181 -11.18 12.74 10.73
C THR A 181 -11.35 14.11 11.42
N ASN A 182 -11.15 14.20 12.74
CA ASN A 182 -11.45 15.41 13.52
C ASN A 182 -10.31 16.40 13.71
N SER A 183 -9.20 16.23 13.03
CA SER A 183 -8.06 17.09 13.25
C SER A 183 -8.28 18.44 12.54
N GLY A 184 -8.98 19.35 13.22
CA GLY A 184 -9.40 20.68 12.72
C GLY A 184 -8.25 21.52 12.16
N GLY A 185 -7.92 21.29 10.89
CA GLY A 185 -6.81 21.91 10.17
C GLY A 185 -5.47 21.15 10.23
N SER A 186 -5.42 19.96 10.83
CA SER A 186 -4.22 19.13 10.91
C SER A 186 -4.53 17.65 10.67
N GLU A 187 -5.28 17.35 9.59
CA GLU A 187 -5.50 16.00 9.05
C GLU A 187 -4.22 15.16 9.18
N GLY A 188 -4.11 14.19 10.08
CA GLY A 188 -2.83 13.50 10.24
C GLY A 188 -2.68 12.64 11.49
N ARG A 189 -3.48 12.90 12.53
CA ARG A 189 -3.45 12.01 13.70
C ARG A 189 -3.97 10.63 13.34
N ILE A 190 -3.20 9.61 13.72
CA ILE A 190 -3.54 8.21 13.49
C ILE A 190 -4.16 7.64 14.76
N ILE A 191 -5.27 6.93 14.61
CA ILE A 191 -5.84 6.09 15.66
C ILE A 191 -5.23 4.71 15.48
N VAL A 192 -4.60 4.18 16.51
CA VAL A 192 -4.07 2.82 16.54
C VAL A 192 -5.01 1.99 17.38
N CYS A 193 -5.47 0.86 16.88
CA CYS A 193 -6.30 -0.07 17.64
C CYS A 193 -5.61 -1.42 17.75
N GLU A 194 -5.58 -1.96 18.96
CA GLU A 194 -4.99 -3.26 19.25
C GLU A 194 -6.04 -4.25 19.74
N LYS A 195 -6.05 -5.43 19.12
CA LYS A 195 -7.11 -6.42 19.34
C LYS A 195 -7.02 -7.08 20.71
N ASP A 196 -5.81 -7.39 21.18
CA ASP A 196 -5.61 -8.20 22.37
C ASP A 196 -6.01 -7.47 23.65
N GLU A 197 -5.84 -6.16 23.65
CA GLU A 197 -6.25 -5.30 24.76
C GLU A 197 -7.62 -4.65 24.53
N GLY A 198 -8.04 -4.54 23.26
CA GLY A 198 -9.29 -3.91 22.86
C GLY A 198 -9.34 -2.44 23.23
N TYR A 199 -8.20 -1.74 23.21
CA TYR A 199 -8.12 -0.30 23.29
C TYR A 199 -7.70 0.27 21.93
N CYS A 200 -8.08 1.52 21.71
CA CYS A 200 -7.50 2.33 20.66
C CYS A 200 -6.82 3.55 21.28
N ASP A 201 -5.78 4.09 20.67
CA ASP A 201 -5.15 5.33 21.12
C ASP A 201 -4.80 6.23 19.92
N ILE A 202 -4.50 7.50 20.19
CA ILE A 202 -3.97 8.41 19.20
C ILE A 202 -2.45 8.25 19.19
N ALA A 203 -1.89 7.70 18.10
CA ALA A 203 -0.45 7.68 17.92
C ALA A 203 0.11 9.09 17.73
N GLU A 204 1.33 9.28 18.23
CA GLU A 204 2.12 10.48 17.95
C GLU A 204 2.44 10.55 16.45
N ASP A 205 2.54 11.78 15.93
CA ASP A 205 2.91 11.99 14.52
C ASP A 205 4.41 11.67 14.36
N ASP A 206 4.75 10.44 13.96
CA ASP A 206 6.09 10.09 13.50
C ASP A 206 6.24 10.38 12.00
N ASN A 207 7.44 10.73 11.55
CA ASN A 207 7.77 10.95 10.15
C ASN A 207 8.83 10.00 9.59
N ILE A 208 9.31 9.05 10.40
CA ILE A 208 10.37 8.08 10.07
C ILE A 208 9.77 6.68 9.99
N CYS A 209 10.12 5.93 8.94
CA CYS A 209 9.81 4.49 8.87
C CYS A 209 10.91 3.72 9.61
N TYR A 210 10.59 3.09 10.74
CA TYR A 210 11.51 2.18 11.41
C TYR A 210 11.40 0.78 10.80
N GLY A 211 10.24 0.38 10.31
CA GLY A 211 10.03 -0.93 9.70
C GLY A 211 8.85 -0.99 8.75
N ALA A 212 8.76 -2.13 8.05
CA ALA A 212 7.57 -2.47 7.29
C ALA A 212 6.39 -2.68 8.25
N GLY A 213 5.28 -1.98 8.01
CA GLY A 213 4.11 -1.98 8.88
C GLY A 213 3.85 -0.61 9.52
N ASP A 214 4.88 0.19 9.76
CA ASP A 214 4.72 1.48 10.43
C ASP A 214 3.79 2.42 9.67
N VAL A 215 3.07 3.24 10.42
CA VAL A 215 2.27 4.33 9.85
C VAL A 215 2.85 5.66 10.29
N ILE A 216 3.22 6.47 9.31
CA ILE A 216 3.83 7.78 9.50
C ILE A 216 2.95 8.89 8.97
N VAL A 217 3.19 10.10 9.44
CA VAL A 217 2.46 11.32 9.10
C VAL A 217 3.44 12.33 8.51
N LYS A 218 3.32 12.62 7.21
CA LYS A 218 4.16 13.64 6.54
C LYS A 218 3.39 14.94 6.36
N THR A 219 4.09 16.06 6.52
CA THR A 219 3.56 17.39 6.16
C THR A 219 3.93 17.72 4.72
N GLU A 220 2.93 17.90 3.88
CA GLU A 220 3.04 18.25 2.47
C GLU A 220 3.48 19.70 2.28
N LYS A 221 3.88 20.04 1.04
CA LYS A 221 4.34 21.40 0.68
C LYS A 221 3.27 22.48 0.88
N ASP A 222 2.00 22.12 0.82
CA ASP A 222 0.86 23.02 1.06
C ASP A 222 0.49 23.14 2.54
N GLY A 223 1.21 22.44 3.43
CA GLY A 223 0.95 22.39 4.86
C GLY A 223 -0.13 21.38 5.26
N SER A 224 -0.76 20.69 4.31
CA SER A 224 -1.60 19.53 4.64
C SER A 224 -0.74 18.42 5.22
N LYS A 225 -1.34 17.59 6.07
CA LYS A 225 -0.67 16.43 6.63
C LYS A 225 -1.34 15.18 6.03
N LYS A 226 -0.55 14.14 5.81
CA LYS A 226 -0.98 12.90 5.16
C LYS A 226 -0.38 11.70 5.84
N ALA A 227 -1.17 10.64 5.93
CA ALA A 227 -0.79 9.37 6.53
C ALA A 227 -0.25 8.41 5.46
N TYR A 228 0.83 7.70 5.79
CA TYR A 228 1.48 6.74 4.90
C TYR A 228 1.81 5.45 5.64
N LEU A 229 1.60 4.31 4.99
CA LEU A 229 2.10 3.01 5.43
C LEU A 229 3.50 2.77 4.88
N CYS A 230 4.44 2.42 5.75
CA CYS A 230 5.78 1.98 5.39
C CYS A 230 5.74 0.49 4.97
N THR A 231 6.33 0.17 3.82
CA THR A 231 6.43 -1.21 3.29
C THR A 231 7.82 -1.81 3.43
N SER A 232 8.78 -1.02 3.90
CA SER A 232 10.13 -1.40 4.32
C SER A 232 10.65 -0.39 5.35
N ASP A 233 11.88 -0.58 5.81
CA ASP A 233 12.68 0.32 6.67
C ASP A 233 13.21 1.57 5.93
N SER A 234 12.66 1.89 4.76
CA SER A 234 13.12 2.96 3.88
C SER A 234 12.03 4.03 3.70
N GLU A 235 12.43 5.30 3.79
CA GLU A 235 11.55 6.45 3.54
C GLU A 235 11.42 6.81 2.04
N ASP A 236 12.03 6.03 1.14
CA ASP A 236 11.93 6.27 -0.29
C ASP A 236 10.46 6.29 -0.73
N GLU A 237 10.10 7.19 -1.66
CA GLU A 237 8.71 7.33 -2.16
C GLU A 237 8.10 6.03 -2.70
N LYS A 238 8.93 5.08 -3.14
CA LYS A 238 8.51 3.76 -3.63
C LYS A 238 8.13 2.78 -2.51
N ASP A 239 8.60 3.04 -1.29
CA ASP A 239 8.51 2.15 -0.13
C ASP A 239 7.44 2.61 0.86
N ILE A 240 6.73 3.71 0.56
CA ILE A 240 5.59 4.20 1.33
C ILE A 240 4.31 4.26 0.49
N ILE A 241 3.16 4.03 1.14
CA ILE A 241 1.85 4.04 0.48
C ILE A 241 0.91 4.99 1.22
N GLU A 242 0.40 6.01 0.55
CA GLU A 242 -0.59 6.94 1.11
C GLU A 242 -1.85 6.18 1.54
N ILE A 243 -2.29 6.41 2.78
CA ILE A 243 -3.54 5.91 3.32
C ILE A 243 -4.61 6.95 2.95
N GLN A 244 -5.58 6.53 2.15
CA GLN A 244 -6.62 7.44 1.65
C GLN A 244 -7.97 7.11 2.27
N SER A 245 -8.73 8.13 2.71
CA SER A 245 -10.10 7.98 3.25
C SER A 245 -11.13 7.50 2.23
N ASN A 246 -10.77 7.43 0.94
CA ASN A 246 -11.72 7.07 -0.10
C ASN A 246 -11.94 5.56 -0.25
N THR A 247 -13.13 5.19 -0.74
CA THR A 247 -13.55 3.79 -0.96
C THR A 247 -13.17 3.26 -2.35
N GLU A 248 -12.72 4.11 -3.28
CA GLU A 248 -12.43 3.71 -4.66
C GLU A 248 -11.01 3.13 -4.84
N ASN A 249 -10.07 3.50 -3.97
CA ASN A 249 -8.66 3.12 -4.09
C ASN A 249 -8.23 2.09 -3.03
N ILE A 250 -9.06 1.09 -2.77
CA ILE A 250 -8.71 -0.01 -1.87
C ILE A 250 -7.59 -0.84 -2.50
N LYS A 251 -6.47 -0.96 -1.80
CA LYS A 251 -5.33 -1.79 -2.16
C LYS A 251 -5.21 -2.95 -1.19
N TYR A 252 -4.77 -4.08 -1.71
CA TYR A 252 -4.37 -5.23 -0.92
C TYR A 252 -2.91 -5.51 -1.22
N ILE A 253 -2.08 -5.53 -0.18
CA ILE A 253 -0.65 -5.79 -0.32
C ILE A 253 -0.22 -6.83 0.70
N SER A 254 0.76 -7.64 0.31
CA SER A 254 1.48 -8.46 1.27
C SER A 254 2.74 -7.72 1.69
N ILE A 255 2.94 -7.57 2.99
CA ILE A 255 4.19 -7.02 3.54
C ILE A 255 4.82 -8.06 4.46
N THR A 256 6.15 -8.10 4.43
CA THR A 256 6.95 -8.92 5.36
C THR A 256 7.41 -7.98 6.46
N MET A 257 7.00 -8.25 7.70
CA MET A 257 7.49 -7.53 8.88
C MET A 257 8.99 -7.74 8.97
N ASN A 258 9.74 -6.64 9.06
CA ASN A 258 11.16 -6.67 9.36
C ASN A 258 11.37 -5.63 10.45
N ASN A 259 11.83 -6.04 11.63
CA ASN A 259 12.36 -5.14 12.64
C ASN A 259 13.87 -5.03 12.44
N PRO A 260 14.40 -3.88 11.99
CA PRO A 260 15.83 -3.76 11.74
C PRO A 260 16.67 -3.80 13.03
N ASP A 261 16.07 -3.55 14.20
CA ASP A 261 16.78 -3.55 15.48
C ASP A 261 16.43 -4.80 16.31
N ASP A 262 17.42 -5.68 16.49
CA ASP A 262 17.44 -6.85 17.38
C ASP A 262 17.48 -6.43 18.88
N ASP A 263 17.29 -5.15 19.20
CA ASP A 263 17.26 -4.70 20.58
C ASP A 263 15.95 -5.20 21.21
N GLU A 264 16.08 -6.11 22.19
CA GLU A 264 15.00 -6.90 22.82
C GLU A 264 13.87 -6.08 23.47
N ASP A 265 13.92 -4.76 23.38
CA ASP A 265 12.99 -3.81 23.99
C ASP A 265 12.03 -3.12 22.98
N ASP A 266 12.19 -3.33 21.66
CA ASP A 266 11.30 -2.71 20.67
C ASP A 266 10.04 -3.56 20.42
N GLU A 267 8.91 -3.02 20.89
CA GLU A 267 7.57 -3.60 20.87
C GLU A 267 7.08 -3.87 19.42
N ASP A 268 6.40 -5.00 19.24
CA ASP A 268 5.99 -5.64 17.98
C ASP A 268 5.71 -4.72 16.77
N ASN A 269 6.41 -4.96 15.66
CA ASN A 269 6.16 -4.33 14.37
C ASN A 269 4.77 -4.73 13.84
N PHE A 270 3.86 -3.75 13.81
CA PHE A 270 2.45 -3.87 13.40
C PHE A 270 1.57 -4.73 14.32
N LEU A 271 1.19 -4.16 15.48
CA LEU A 271 0.02 -4.59 16.27
C LEU A 271 0.06 -6.07 16.69
N GLY A 272 1.21 -6.53 17.19
CA GLY A 272 1.40 -7.90 17.68
C GLY A 272 1.72 -8.93 16.59
N VAL A 273 2.17 -8.48 15.41
CA VAL A 273 2.67 -9.37 14.36
C VAL A 273 4.16 -9.62 14.58
N SER A 274 4.55 -10.89 14.67
CA SER A 274 5.95 -11.27 14.88
C SER A 274 6.85 -10.92 13.70
N ASP A 275 8.09 -10.54 13.99
CA ASP A 275 9.11 -10.26 12.97
C ASP A 275 9.31 -11.40 11.96
N GLY A 276 9.62 -11.04 10.71
CA GLY A 276 9.74 -11.94 9.56
C GLY A 276 8.42 -12.49 9.02
N SER A 277 7.29 -12.23 9.69
CA SER A 277 5.99 -12.71 9.25
C SER A 277 5.50 -11.95 8.04
N LYS A 278 4.94 -12.68 7.07
CA LYS A 278 4.23 -12.08 5.93
C LYS A 278 2.76 -11.94 6.28
N ILE A 279 2.24 -10.73 6.22
CA ILE A 279 0.84 -10.42 6.49
C ILE A 279 0.18 -9.78 5.27
N CYS A 280 -1.11 -10.07 5.11
CA CYS A 280 -1.94 -9.40 4.12
C CYS A 280 -2.64 -8.20 4.75
N ILE A 281 -2.52 -7.04 4.09
CA ILE A 281 -3.09 -5.78 4.57
C ILE A 281 -4.03 -5.20 3.53
N LYS A 282 -5.17 -4.69 4.00
CA LYS A 282 -6.06 -3.81 3.26
C LYS A 282 -5.71 -2.35 3.60
N ILE A 283 -5.46 -1.55 2.56
CA ILE A 283 -5.18 -0.11 2.66
C ILE A 283 -6.28 0.62 1.90
N GLY A 284 -6.90 1.60 2.54
CA GLY A 284 -7.96 2.41 1.96
C GLY A 284 -9.08 2.64 2.96
N GLU A 285 -10.08 3.43 2.55
CA GLU A 285 -11.17 3.84 3.45
C GLU A 285 -10.67 4.52 4.74
N GLY A 286 -9.48 5.11 4.69
CA GLY A 286 -8.86 5.81 5.82
C GLY A 286 -8.28 4.85 6.83
N SER A 287 -8.03 3.60 6.44
CA SER A 287 -7.56 2.55 7.34
C SER A 287 -6.45 1.70 6.73
N VAL A 288 -5.67 1.09 7.62
CA VAL A 288 -4.72 0.02 7.34
C VAL A 288 -5.05 -1.12 8.31
N ILE A 289 -5.61 -2.20 7.79
CA ILE A 289 -6.07 -3.33 8.61
C ILE A 289 -5.49 -4.65 8.10
N PRO A 290 -5.06 -5.56 9.00
CA PRO A 290 -4.71 -6.91 8.61
C PRO A 290 -5.96 -7.65 8.15
N VAL A 291 -5.83 -8.43 7.07
CA VAL A 291 -6.93 -9.24 6.50
C VAL A 291 -6.44 -10.64 6.17
N ASP A 292 -7.38 -11.53 5.87
CA ASP A 292 -7.09 -12.90 5.42
C ASP A 292 -6.26 -12.90 4.12
N ASP A 293 -5.22 -13.74 4.06
CA ASP A 293 -4.30 -13.86 2.92
C ASP A 293 -4.99 -14.08 1.56
N LYS A 294 -6.22 -14.61 1.55
CA LYS A 294 -6.99 -14.80 0.31
C LYS A 294 -7.31 -13.48 -0.41
N TYR A 295 -7.26 -12.34 0.28
CA TYR A 295 -7.51 -11.03 -0.30
C TYR A 295 -6.27 -10.44 -0.96
N CYS A 296 -5.07 -10.86 -0.57
CA CYS A 296 -3.85 -10.34 -1.15
C CYS A 296 -3.59 -10.92 -2.53
N PRO A 297 -2.98 -10.12 -3.43
CA PRO A 297 -2.41 -10.64 -4.66
C PRO A 297 -1.43 -11.74 -4.29
N LYS A 298 -1.73 -12.97 -4.68
CA LYS A 298 -0.80 -14.07 -4.47
C LYS A 298 0.39 -13.86 -5.39
N GLU A 299 1.58 -13.89 -4.83
CA GLU A 299 2.79 -13.85 -5.62
C GLU A 299 2.87 -15.08 -6.55
N CYS A 300 3.46 -14.86 -7.72
CA CYS A 300 3.75 -15.93 -8.66
C CYS A 300 4.79 -16.87 -8.05
N ASP A 301 4.40 -18.11 -7.80
CA ASP A 301 5.32 -19.18 -7.47
C ASP A 301 5.81 -19.80 -8.78
N VAL A 302 6.98 -19.38 -9.24
CA VAL A 302 7.58 -19.86 -10.50
C VAL A 302 7.90 -21.35 -10.49
N THR A 303 7.98 -22.00 -9.33
CA THR A 303 8.30 -23.43 -9.24
C THR A 303 7.09 -24.31 -9.54
N THR A 304 5.90 -23.86 -9.12
CA THR A 304 4.63 -24.54 -9.42
C THR A 304 3.87 -23.87 -10.56
N GLY A 305 4.27 -22.66 -10.96
CA GLY A 305 3.61 -21.75 -11.89
C GLY A 305 2.28 -21.18 -11.40
N THR A 306 1.98 -21.29 -10.10
CA THR A 306 0.71 -20.84 -9.53
C THR A 306 0.69 -19.32 -9.37
N ASN A 307 -0.44 -18.68 -9.72
CA ASN A 307 -0.61 -17.21 -9.71
C ASN A 307 0.34 -16.43 -10.63
N CYS A 308 0.96 -17.11 -11.59
CA CYS A 308 1.83 -16.46 -12.58
C CYS A 308 1.02 -15.94 -13.76
N VAL A 309 1.36 -14.74 -14.22
CA VAL A 309 0.79 -14.14 -15.43
C VAL A 309 1.31 -14.90 -16.63
N GLU A 310 0.41 -15.25 -17.55
CA GLU A 310 0.76 -15.97 -18.77
C GLU A 310 1.67 -15.13 -19.68
N ASN A 311 2.54 -15.81 -20.43
CA ASN A 311 3.54 -15.24 -21.33
C ASN A 311 4.43 -14.15 -20.69
N SER A 312 4.75 -14.31 -19.40
CA SER A 312 5.54 -13.34 -18.63
C SER A 312 6.88 -13.91 -18.18
N TYR A 313 7.86 -13.04 -17.99
CA TYR A 313 9.16 -13.39 -17.41
C TYR A 313 9.25 -12.95 -15.95
N TYR A 314 9.89 -13.77 -15.13
CA TYR A 314 10.13 -13.51 -13.72
C TYR A 314 11.61 -13.71 -13.39
N LEU A 315 12.27 -12.66 -12.91
CA LEU A 315 13.62 -12.76 -12.37
C LEU A 315 13.54 -13.14 -10.90
N VAL A 316 14.26 -14.19 -10.51
CA VAL A 316 14.04 -14.89 -9.23
C VAL A 316 15.38 -15.08 -8.52
N HIS A 317 15.45 -14.73 -7.24
CA HIS A 317 16.68 -14.87 -6.46
C HIS A 317 17.09 -16.35 -6.32
N LYS A 318 18.38 -16.66 -6.54
CA LYS A 318 18.86 -18.05 -6.69
C LYS A 318 18.65 -18.94 -5.46
N LYS A 319 18.64 -18.36 -4.26
CA LYS A 319 18.52 -19.11 -2.99
C LYS A 319 17.09 -19.18 -2.46
N THR A 320 16.43 -18.03 -2.43
CA THR A 320 15.10 -17.88 -1.80
C THR A 320 13.96 -18.19 -2.76
N LEU A 321 14.24 -18.17 -4.07
CA LEU A 321 13.24 -18.32 -5.13
C LEU A 321 12.14 -17.24 -5.12
N ASN A 322 12.36 -16.12 -4.42
CA ASN A 322 11.50 -14.95 -4.47
C ASN A 322 11.76 -14.15 -5.75
N ILE A 323 10.71 -13.56 -6.31
CA ILE A 323 10.82 -12.63 -7.45
C ILE A 323 11.59 -11.39 -7.00
N ILE A 324 12.55 -10.95 -7.81
CA ILE A 324 13.38 -9.77 -7.58
C ILE A 324 13.30 -8.83 -8.78
N THR A 325 13.33 -7.52 -8.51
CA THR A 325 13.31 -6.48 -9.54
C THR A 325 14.71 -6.08 -10.00
N ASN A 326 15.71 -6.23 -9.11
CA ASN A 326 17.11 -5.86 -9.33
C ASN A 326 18.05 -6.98 -8.84
N GLY A 327 19.28 -7.00 -9.35
CA GLY A 327 20.30 -7.98 -8.98
C GLY A 327 20.38 -9.18 -9.93
N TYR A 328 20.94 -10.28 -9.43
CA TYR A 328 21.22 -11.50 -10.20
C TYR A 328 20.38 -12.68 -9.71
N GLY A 329 19.82 -13.44 -10.64
CA GLY A 329 18.85 -14.49 -10.36
C GLY A 329 18.79 -15.59 -11.42
N PHE A 330 17.77 -16.44 -11.31
CA PHE A 330 17.26 -17.28 -12.39
C PHE A 330 16.15 -16.54 -13.10
N LEU A 331 16.09 -16.61 -14.43
CA LEU A 331 14.94 -16.10 -15.18
C LEU A 331 14.00 -17.26 -15.50
N TYR A 332 12.72 -17.11 -15.18
CA TYR A 332 11.66 -18.05 -15.56
C TYR A 332 10.76 -17.41 -16.60
N PHE A 333 10.32 -18.20 -17.58
CA PHE A 333 9.26 -17.82 -18.51
C PHE A 333 8.02 -18.67 -18.24
N CYS A 334 6.92 -18.02 -17.89
CA CYS A 334 5.65 -18.68 -17.62
C CYS A 334 4.77 -18.59 -18.85
N LYS A 335 4.61 -19.71 -19.57
CA LYS A 335 3.81 -19.77 -20.79
C LYS A 335 2.31 -19.75 -20.49
N THR A 336 1.89 -20.53 -19.49
CA THR A 336 0.53 -20.54 -18.93
C THR A 336 0.61 -20.54 -17.41
N GLU A 337 -0.52 -20.33 -16.74
CA GLU A 337 -0.62 -20.67 -15.32
C GLU A 337 -0.22 -22.14 -15.14
N LYS A 338 0.73 -22.43 -14.23
CA LYS A 338 1.33 -23.75 -13.96
C LYS A 338 2.36 -24.29 -14.96
N ASP A 339 2.75 -23.53 -15.98
CA ASP A 339 3.82 -23.90 -16.92
C ASP A 339 4.91 -22.82 -16.99
N CYS A 340 5.80 -22.85 -15.99
CA CYS A 340 6.96 -21.97 -15.91
C CYS A 340 8.24 -22.77 -16.17
N THR A 341 9.03 -22.31 -17.15
CA THR A 341 10.30 -22.93 -17.52
C THR A 341 11.45 -22.00 -17.20
N GLN A 342 12.47 -22.52 -16.52
CA GLN A 342 13.71 -21.77 -16.30
C GLN A 342 14.45 -21.55 -17.64
N ILE A 343 14.81 -20.31 -17.88
CA ILE A 343 15.65 -19.89 -18.99
C ILE A 343 17.12 -20.16 -18.64
N THR A 344 17.80 -20.89 -19.53
CA THR A 344 19.21 -21.28 -19.37
C THR A 344 20.07 -20.90 -20.57
N GLU A 345 19.46 -20.37 -21.62
CA GLU A 345 20.15 -19.95 -22.84
C GLU A 345 20.71 -18.53 -22.67
N THR A 346 21.99 -18.36 -23.01
CA THR A 346 22.64 -17.04 -23.00
C THR A 346 22.01 -16.14 -24.06
N GLY A 347 21.55 -14.96 -23.64
CA GLY A 347 20.86 -14.03 -24.52
C GLY A 347 20.07 -12.94 -23.81
N TYR A 348 19.38 -12.15 -24.62
CA TYR A 348 18.42 -11.13 -24.21
C TYR A 348 16.97 -11.60 -24.39
N TYR A 349 16.16 -11.29 -23.38
CA TYR A 349 14.72 -11.55 -23.34
C TYR A 349 14.01 -10.23 -23.08
N ILE A 350 13.34 -9.71 -24.10
CA ILE A 350 12.86 -8.33 -24.13
C ILE A 350 11.33 -8.34 -24.03
N ILE A 351 10.79 -7.64 -23.03
CA ILE A 351 9.33 -7.42 -22.93
C ILE A 351 9.00 -6.07 -23.55
N ASP A 352 9.68 -5.02 -23.08
CA ASP A 352 9.55 -3.64 -23.52
C ASP A 352 10.88 -2.88 -23.32
N LYS A 353 10.87 -1.55 -23.46
CA LYS A 353 12.06 -0.71 -23.34
C LYS A 353 12.62 -0.61 -21.92
N ASP A 354 11.77 -0.82 -20.91
CA ASP A 354 12.07 -0.67 -19.48
C ASP A 354 12.33 -2.03 -18.82
N THR A 355 11.99 -3.13 -19.51
CA THR A 355 12.07 -4.50 -19.04
C THR A 355 12.79 -5.38 -20.06
N VAL A 356 14.12 -5.34 -19.98
CA VAL A 356 15.04 -6.22 -20.71
C VAL A 356 15.76 -7.09 -19.71
N TYR A 357 15.78 -8.40 -19.95
CA TYR A 357 16.59 -9.33 -19.17
C TYR A 357 17.75 -9.83 -19.99
N PHE A 358 18.94 -9.84 -19.38
CA PHE A 358 20.11 -10.51 -19.92
C PHE A 358 20.40 -11.77 -19.10
N CYS A 359 20.63 -12.89 -19.79
CA CYS A 359 21.06 -14.15 -19.18
C CYS A 359 22.43 -14.56 -19.71
N SER A 360 23.32 -14.94 -18.80
CA SER A 360 24.57 -15.64 -19.06
C SER A 360 24.50 -17.01 -18.39
N ASN A 361 24.32 -18.06 -19.20
CA ASN A 361 24.00 -19.40 -18.72
C ASN A 361 22.74 -19.40 -17.81
N THR A 362 22.88 -19.83 -16.56
CA THR A 362 21.79 -19.85 -15.56
C THR A 362 21.70 -18.57 -14.74
N SER A 363 22.61 -17.60 -14.92
CA SER A 363 22.59 -16.34 -14.19
C SER A 363 21.98 -15.26 -15.06
N CYS A 364 20.89 -14.66 -14.61
CA CYS A 364 20.21 -13.58 -15.32
C CYS A 364 20.12 -12.33 -14.46
N ARG A 365 19.95 -11.18 -15.11
CA ARG A 365 19.70 -9.88 -14.47
C ARG A 365 18.79 -9.03 -15.34
N LYS A 366 18.15 -8.04 -14.74
CA LYS A 366 17.53 -6.95 -15.49
C LYS A 366 18.66 -6.07 -16.06
N ASP A 367 18.61 -5.77 -17.35
CA ASP A 367 19.57 -4.91 -18.04
C ASP A 367 18.86 -3.64 -18.54
N ASN A 368 19.63 -2.57 -18.67
CA ASN A 368 19.13 -1.30 -19.20
C ASN A 368 19.42 -1.22 -20.71
N THR A 369 18.52 -0.57 -21.44
CA THR A 369 18.79 -0.18 -22.83
C THR A 369 19.82 0.95 -22.89
N VAL A 370 20.47 1.10 -24.04
CA VAL A 370 21.35 2.23 -24.35
C VAL A 370 20.73 3.11 -25.44
N ASP A 371 21.09 4.39 -25.47
CA ASP A 371 20.50 5.33 -26.42
C ASP A 371 21.10 5.21 -27.84
N GLU A 372 22.34 4.75 -27.97
CA GLU A 372 23.07 4.69 -29.23
C GLU A 372 23.83 3.39 -29.44
N CYS A 373 23.98 2.99 -30.71
CA CYS A 373 24.88 1.92 -31.10
C CYS A 373 26.27 2.51 -31.37
N ASP A 374 27.08 2.53 -30.32
CA ASP A 374 28.48 2.93 -30.33
C ASP A 374 29.36 1.80 -29.74
N ASN A 375 30.63 2.09 -29.44
CA ASN A 375 31.52 1.10 -28.81
C ASN A 375 31.07 0.67 -27.41
N ASN A 376 30.29 1.49 -26.69
CA ASN A 376 29.75 1.15 -25.37
C ASN A 376 28.43 0.37 -25.47
N GLY A 377 27.71 0.54 -26.58
CA GLY A 377 26.48 -0.17 -26.90
C GLY A 377 26.70 -1.53 -27.57
N LEU A 378 27.94 -1.90 -27.92
CA LEU A 378 28.29 -3.16 -28.58
C LEU A 378 27.66 -4.38 -27.90
N GLY A 379 26.85 -5.13 -28.65
CA GLY A 379 26.17 -6.33 -28.17
C GLY A 379 25.00 -6.06 -27.22
N ARG A 380 24.64 -4.80 -26.96
CA ARG A 380 23.55 -4.40 -26.05
C ARG A 380 22.29 -3.97 -26.81
N ILE A 381 21.17 -3.94 -26.08
CA ILE A 381 19.89 -3.47 -26.61
C ILE A 381 19.89 -1.94 -26.66
N VAL A 382 19.66 -1.40 -27.85
CA VAL A 382 19.54 0.03 -28.13
C VAL A 382 18.07 0.40 -28.21
N TYR A 383 17.66 1.46 -27.52
CA TYR A 383 16.33 2.06 -27.68
C TYR A 383 16.45 3.47 -28.24
N LYS A 384 16.19 3.62 -29.54
CA LYS A 384 16.29 4.90 -30.27
C LYS A 384 15.10 5.07 -31.18
N ASP A 385 14.57 6.29 -31.27
CA ASP A 385 13.43 6.64 -32.14
C ASP A 385 12.20 5.72 -31.93
N ASN A 386 11.92 5.38 -30.66
CA ASN A 386 10.86 4.44 -30.26
C ASN A 386 11.00 3.03 -30.85
N LYS A 387 12.23 2.58 -31.11
CA LYS A 387 12.54 1.24 -31.62
C LYS A 387 13.59 0.56 -30.77
N LEU A 388 13.37 -0.72 -30.50
CA LEU A 388 14.35 -1.61 -29.88
C LEU A 388 15.19 -2.27 -30.97
N SER A 389 16.51 -2.22 -30.81
CA SER A 389 17.49 -2.80 -31.73
C SER A 389 18.63 -3.48 -30.98
N ILE A 390 19.37 -4.38 -31.63
CA ILE A 390 20.63 -4.92 -31.10
C ILE A 390 21.82 -4.27 -31.81
N CYS A 391 22.80 -3.75 -31.07
CA CYS A 391 24.00 -3.16 -31.65
C CYS A 391 25.02 -4.23 -32.02
N LEU A 392 25.36 -4.36 -33.29
CA LEU A 392 26.18 -5.47 -33.80
C LEU A 392 27.68 -5.17 -33.83
N ASN A 393 28.08 -3.95 -34.18
CA ASN A 393 29.49 -3.59 -34.41
C ASN A 393 29.83 -2.12 -34.07
N GLY A 394 29.01 -1.47 -33.25
CA GLY A 394 29.26 -0.10 -32.75
C GLY A 394 28.93 0.99 -33.76
N VAL A 395 28.31 0.62 -34.88
CA VAL A 395 27.75 1.54 -35.87
C VAL A 395 26.42 1.00 -36.41
N THR A 396 26.35 -0.32 -36.61
CA THR A 396 25.20 -1.02 -37.17
C THR A 396 24.32 -1.58 -36.06
N ALA A 397 23.05 -1.20 -36.05
CA ALA A 397 22.03 -1.81 -35.20
C ALA A 397 20.96 -2.49 -36.06
N VAL A 398 20.36 -3.55 -35.54
CA VAL A 398 19.26 -4.26 -36.21
C VAL A 398 18.00 -4.18 -35.37
N ASP A 399 16.95 -3.56 -35.91
CA ASP A 399 15.62 -3.47 -35.28
C ASP A 399 15.11 -4.87 -34.91
N ILE A 400 14.58 -5.02 -33.71
CA ILE A 400 14.04 -6.26 -33.15
C ILE A 400 12.57 -6.39 -33.58
N VAL A 401 12.40 -6.76 -34.85
CA VAL A 401 11.09 -6.96 -35.49
C VAL A 401 11.06 -8.27 -36.26
N LYS A 402 9.86 -8.85 -36.43
CA LYS A 402 9.68 -10.17 -37.07
C LYS A 402 10.33 -10.30 -38.45
N SER A 403 10.34 -9.23 -39.26
CA SER A 403 10.99 -9.22 -40.58
C SER A 403 12.51 -9.38 -40.52
N ASN A 404 13.10 -9.07 -39.37
CA ASN A 404 14.53 -9.17 -39.11
C ASN A 404 14.92 -10.46 -38.38
N ASN A 405 14.01 -11.43 -38.21
CA ASN A 405 14.36 -12.72 -37.64
C ASN A 405 15.48 -13.41 -38.47
N GLY A 406 16.42 -14.06 -37.78
CA GLY A 406 17.54 -14.76 -38.40
C GLY A 406 18.83 -14.73 -37.61
N ASN A 407 19.91 -15.21 -38.23
CA ASN A 407 21.25 -15.26 -37.64
C ASN A 407 22.06 -14.01 -38.02
N TYR A 408 22.70 -13.38 -37.05
CA TYR A 408 23.53 -12.19 -37.23
C TYR A 408 24.89 -12.39 -36.55
N MET A 409 25.91 -11.75 -37.10
CA MET A 409 27.22 -11.66 -36.47
C MET A 409 27.28 -10.42 -35.58
N VAL A 410 27.72 -10.58 -34.35
CA VAL A 410 27.97 -9.50 -33.39
C VAL A 410 29.45 -9.50 -33.01
N THR A 411 30.04 -8.30 -32.94
CA THR A 411 31.44 -8.09 -32.56
C THR A 411 31.56 -8.15 -31.05
N GLY A 412 32.59 -8.84 -30.55
CA GLY A 412 32.90 -8.89 -29.13
C GLY A 412 33.28 -7.52 -28.58
N SER A 413 32.60 -7.07 -27.52
CA SER A 413 32.81 -5.78 -26.86
C SER A 413 34.00 -5.75 -25.90
N GLY A 414 34.73 -6.86 -25.74
CA GLY A 414 35.75 -6.99 -24.68
C GLY A 414 36.75 -5.84 -24.67
N THR A 415 37.07 -5.33 -23.48
CA THR A 415 38.27 -4.53 -23.25
C THR A 415 39.50 -5.42 -23.37
N ASP A 416 40.62 -4.92 -23.91
CA ASP A 416 41.88 -5.68 -23.90
C ASP A 416 42.15 -6.14 -22.46
N SER A 417 42.19 -7.46 -22.24
CA SER A 417 42.19 -8.11 -20.93
C SER A 417 43.48 -7.93 -20.11
N ASN A 418 44.17 -6.79 -20.26
CA ASN A 418 45.41 -6.45 -19.56
C ASN A 418 45.22 -5.34 -18.52
N SER A 419 43.99 -4.94 -18.19
CA SER A 419 43.73 -4.00 -17.09
C SER A 419 43.56 -4.75 -15.78
N ASP A 420 44.67 -5.08 -15.12
CA ASP A 420 44.78 -5.62 -13.75
C ASP A 420 44.27 -4.65 -12.64
N ASN A 421 43.52 -3.61 -12.99
CA ASN A 421 42.95 -2.69 -11.99
C ASN A 421 41.54 -3.16 -11.60
N GLY A 422 41.49 -3.95 -10.53
CA GLY A 422 40.30 -4.55 -9.94
C GLY A 422 39.19 -3.57 -9.54
N SER A 423 38.33 -3.23 -10.50
CA SER A 423 36.96 -2.78 -10.22
C SER A 423 36.00 -3.90 -10.65
N GLY A 424 35.55 -4.66 -9.66
CA GLY A 424 35.05 -6.03 -9.78
C GLY A 424 33.66 -6.24 -10.41
N ASN A 425 33.29 -5.50 -11.47
CA ASN A 425 32.01 -5.69 -12.16
C ASN A 425 32.14 -5.89 -13.69
N SER A 426 33.34 -5.98 -14.27
CA SER A 426 33.54 -5.94 -15.73
C SER A 426 33.68 -7.30 -16.44
N GLU A 427 33.65 -8.43 -15.74
CA GLU A 427 33.89 -9.75 -16.37
C GLU A 427 32.63 -10.41 -16.97
N GLU A 428 31.41 -9.94 -16.67
CA GLU A 428 30.17 -10.64 -17.07
C GLU A 428 29.39 -10.01 -18.23
N ASP A 429 29.81 -8.85 -18.75
CA ASP A 429 29.09 -8.11 -19.81
C ASP A 429 29.58 -8.38 -21.23
N ILE A 430 30.57 -9.26 -21.38
CA ILE A 430 31.18 -9.59 -22.68
C ILE A 430 30.34 -10.68 -23.34
N LEU A 431 29.18 -10.25 -23.80
CA LEU A 431 27.98 -11.02 -24.13
C LEU A 431 28.16 -12.16 -25.14
N PHE A 432 29.19 -12.09 -25.95
CA PHE A 432 29.28 -12.98 -27.11
C PHE A 432 30.70 -13.38 -27.44
N ALA A 433 31.71 -12.54 -27.20
CA ALA A 433 33.09 -12.87 -27.50
C ALA A 433 34.08 -11.87 -26.88
N SER A 434 35.28 -12.30 -26.52
CA SER A 434 36.39 -11.41 -26.15
C SER A 434 36.75 -10.45 -27.30
N LYS A 435 37.47 -9.36 -27.03
CA LYS A 435 37.96 -8.45 -28.09
C LYS A 435 38.63 -9.24 -29.23
N GLY A 436 38.33 -8.86 -30.48
CA GLY A 436 38.84 -9.54 -31.66
C GLY A 436 38.18 -10.89 -31.95
N LYS A 437 37.13 -11.26 -31.22
CA LYS A 437 36.23 -12.38 -31.55
C LYS A 437 34.85 -11.85 -31.89
N PHE A 438 34.06 -12.72 -32.50
CA PHE A 438 32.69 -12.45 -32.90
C PHE A 438 31.78 -13.57 -32.39
N ALA A 439 30.47 -13.37 -32.40
CA ALA A 439 29.55 -14.48 -32.24
C ALA A 439 28.34 -14.41 -33.17
N ILE A 440 27.73 -15.57 -33.37
CA ILE A 440 26.48 -15.72 -34.09
C ILE A 440 25.34 -15.68 -33.09
N ILE A 441 24.49 -14.68 -33.22
CA ILE A 441 23.25 -14.54 -32.46
C ILE A 441 22.06 -14.89 -33.33
N THR A 442 21.01 -15.42 -32.72
CA THR A 442 19.71 -15.62 -33.36
C THR A 442 18.74 -14.59 -32.84
N ILE A 443 18.16 -13.78 -33.73
CA ILE A 443 17.02 -12.93 -33.42
C ILE A 443 15.75 -13.70 -33.80
N LYS A 444 14.88 -13.92 -32.82
CA LYS A 444 13.55 -14.52 -33.00
C LYS A 444 12.54 -13.74 -32.19
N ASP A 445 11.81 -12.87 -32.88
CA ASP A 445 10.85 -11.95 -32.29
C ASP A 445 11.56 -11.09 -31.23
N GLN A 446 11.13 -11.12 -29.96
CA GLN A 446 11.77 -10.34 -28.88
C GLN A 446 12.84 -11.13 -28.09
N ILE A 447 13.34 -12.23 -28.65
CA ILE A 447 14.37 -13.07 -28.02
C ILE A 447 15.62 -13.04 -28.89
N ILE A 448 16.77 -12.75 -28.27
CA ILE A 448 18.08 -12.73 -28.93
C ILE A 448 19.02 -13.68 -28.19
N THR A 449 19.39 -14.81 -28.76
CA THR A 449 20.22 -15.81 -28.07
C THR A 449 21.51 -16.12 -28.83
N LEU A 450 22.55 -16.49 -28.08
CA LEU A 450 23.77 -17.05 -28.68
C LEU A 450 23.44 -18.34 -29.41
N ASN A 451 23.72 -18.41 -30.72
CA ASN A 451 23.51 -19.61 -31.51
C ASN A 451 24.68 -20.60 -31.33
N SER A 452 24.77 -21.17 -30.13
CA SER A 452 25.84 -22.12 -29.76
C SER A 452 25.81 -23.42 -30.56
N LYS A 453 24.70 -23.69 -31.27
CA LYS A 453 24.48 -24.88 -32.10
C LYS A 453 24.52 -24.55 -33.60
N TYR A 454 24.91 -23.33 -33.99
CA TYR A 454 24.95 -22.94 -35.39
C TYR A 454 25.86 -23.87 -36.19
N ASN A 455 25.34 -24.42 -37.28
CA ASN A 455 26.08 -25.26 -38.22
C ASN A 455 25.45 -25.16 -39.62
N ASN A 456 26.20 -24.62 -40.57
CA ASN A 456 25.80 -24.54 -41.99
C ASN A 456 26.41 -25.67 -42.85
N ASN A 457 27.12 -26.63 -42.23
CA ASN A 457 27.90 -27.69 -42.86
C ASN A 457 28.96 -27.17 -43.83
N MET A 458 29.44 -25.94 -43.63
CA MET A 458 30.56 -25.34 -44.34
C MET A 458 31.75 -25.22 -43.38
N LYS A 459 32.96 -25.14 -43.93
CA LYS A 459 34.16 -24.87 -43.13
C LYS A 459 34.12 -23.47 -42.50
N TYR A 460 33.56 -22.51 -43.23
CA TYR A 460 33.52 -21.11 -42.85
C TYR A 460 32.09 -20.56 -42.84
N VAL A 461 31.90 -19.51 -42.05
CA VAL A 461 30.68 -18.73 -41.97
C VAL A 461 30.89 -17.42 -42.72
N TYR A 462 29.96 -17.10 -43.62
CA TYR A 462 30.01 -15.90 -44.43
C TYR A 462 28.99 -14.89 -43.92
N VAL A 463 29.40 -13.62 -43.81
CA VAL A 463 28.56 -12.52 -43.32
C VAL A 463 28.53 -11.41 -44.33
N ASN A 464 27.35 -10.89 -44.62
CA ASN A 464 27.19 -9.73 -45.50
C ASN A 464 27.40 -8.44 -44.68
N SER A 465 28.56 -7.79 -44.82
CA SER A 465 28.90 -6.58 -44.07
C SER A 465 28.02 -5.38 -44.48
N SER A 466 27.64 -5.30 -45.75
CA SER A 466 26.68 -4.32 -46.29
C SER A 466 25.22 -4.66 -45.94
N GLY A 467 24.93 -5.89 -45.53
CA GLY A 467 23.60 -6.41 -45.19
C GLY A 467 23.34 -6.51 -43.70
N ASN A 468 23.78 -5.51 -42.93
CA ASN A 468 23.65 -5.45 -41.47
C ASN A 468 24.24 -6.67 -40.74
N GLN A 469 25.39 -7.18 -41.21
CA GLN A 469 26.07 -8.31 -40.59
C GLN A 469 25.22 -9.59 -40.49
N LYS A 470 24.25 -9.77 -41.41
CA LYS A 470 23.42 -10.98 -41.46
C LYS A 470 24.25 -12.17 -41.95
N VAL A 471 24.13 -13.30 -41.26
CA VAL A 471 24.80 -14.55 -41.63
C VAL A 471 24.18 -15.13 -42.91
N MET A 472 25.02 -15.51 -43.87
CA MET A 472 24.61 -16.06 -45.14
C MET A 472 24.40 -17.57 -45.04
N GLU A 473 23.15 -18.01 -45.11
CA GLU A 473 22.76 -19.42 -45.15
C GLU A 473 23.10 -20.10 -46.50
N LYS A 474 23.32 -21.42 -46.46
CA LYS A 474 23.61 -22.23 -47.66
C LYS A 474 22.45 -22.14 -48.67
N GLY A 475 22.78 -21.85 -49.93
CA GLY A 475 21.79 -21.69 -51.01
C GLY A 475 21.47 -20.23 -51.35
N ASN A 476 21.90 -19.28 -50.52
CA ASN A 476 22.00 -17.89 -50.94
C ASN A 476 23.00 -17.80 -52.11
N THR A 477 22.70 -16.97 -53.11
CA THR A 477 23.54 -16.80 -54.30
C THR A 477 24.93 -16.35 -53.87
N CYS A 478 25.89 -17.27 -53.86
CA CYS A 478 27.30 -16.92 -53.80
C CYS A 478 27.58 -16.01 -55.00
N PRO A 479 28.09 -14.78 -54.81
CA PRO A 479 28.31 -13.89 -55.94
C PRO A 479 29.27 -14.58 -56.90
N LYS A 480 28.75 -14.90 -58.08
CA LYS A 480 29.43 -15.74 -59.07
C LYS A 480 30.70 -15.05 -59.54
N ASN A 481 31.83 -15.74 -59.37
CA ASN A 481 33.09 -15.65 -60.12
C ASN A 481 33.43 -14.29 -60.74
N GLY A 482 34.35 -13.56 -60.09
CA GLY A 482 35.23 -12.59 -60.77
C GLY A 482 35.10 -11.14 -60.34
N SER A 483 34.10 -10.78 -59.53
CA SER A 483 34.09 -9.51 -58.81
C SER A 483 34.50 -9.77 -57.37
N LEU A 484 35.54 -9.06 -56.89
CA LEU A 484 35.87 -9.01 -55.48
C LEU A 484 34.59 -8.60 -54.74
N ILE A 485 34.06 -9.50 -53.91
CA ILE A 485 32.93 -9.17 -53.05
C ILE A 485 33.55 -8.45 -51.86
N SER A 486 33.71 -7.14 -51.95
CA SER A 486 34.25 -6.32 -50.85
C SER A 486 33.42 -6.41 -49.56
N ASP A 487 32.21 -6.95 -49.66
CA ASP A 487 31.18 -6.85 -48.63
C ASP A 487 30.87 -8.20 -47.96
N VAL A 488 31.70 -9.23 -48.19
CA VAL A 488 31.55 -10.54 -47.53
C VAL A 488 32.76 -10.83 -46.68
N LEU A 489 32.51 -11.02 -45.38
CA LEU A 489 33.50 -11.41 -44.39
C LEU A 489 33.45 -12.92 -44.15
N GLU A 490 34.61 -13.52 -43.91
CA GLU A 490 34.78 -14.97 -43.70
C GLU A 490 35.25 -15.26 -42.26
N PHE A 491 34.57 -16.19 -41.59
CA PHE A 491 34.84 -16.54 -40.20
C PHE A 491 34.96 -18.04 -39.99
N GLU A 492 35.88 -18.44 -39.12
CA GLU A 492 35.95 -19.79 -38.55
C GLU A 492 35.20 -19.77 -37.21
N CYS A 493 34.18 -20.62 -37.08
CA CYS A 493 33.27 -20.60 -35.94
C CYS A 493 33.22 -21.94 -35.20
N ASN A 494 33.27 -21.90 -33.87
CA ASN A 494 33.08 -23.03 -32.99
C ASN A 494 32.05 -22.67 -31.91
N ARG A 495 30.95 -23.43 -31.85
CA ARG A 495 29.84 -23.21 -30.91
C ARG A 495 29.30 -21.77 -30.92
N GLY A 496 29.12 -21.22 -32.12
CA GLY A 496 28.63 -19.86 -32.31
C GLY A 496 29.65 -18.75 -32.03
N ILE A 497 30.85 -19.07 -31.55
CA ILE A 497 31.95 -18.10 -31.35
C ILE A 497 32.89 -18.17 -32.54
N CYS A 498 33.26 -17.01 -33.08
CA CYS A 498 33.91 -16.90 -34.38
C CYS A 498 35.18 -16.04 -34.33
N THR A 499 36.13 -16.38 -35.20
CA THR A 499 37.35 -15.61 -35.48
C THR A 499 37.43 -15.33 -36.97
N GLU A 500 37.77 -14.08 -37.33
CA GLU A 500 37.94 -13.68 -38.72
C GLU A 500 39.13 -14.42 -39.36
N VAL A 501 38.93 -14.90 -40.58
CA VAL A 501 39.95 -15.60 -41.36
C VAL A 501 40.64 -14.57 -42.25
N ASN A 502 41.88 -14.20 -41.89
CA ASN A 502 42.72 -13.29 -42.67
C ASN A 502 43.34 -13.95 -43.90
#